data_AF-A0A2V2RLZ6-F1
#
_entry.id   AF-A0A2V2RLZ6-F1
#
_cell.length_a   1.000
_cell.length_b   1.000
_cell.length_c   1.000
_cell.angle_alpha   90.00
_cell.angle_beta   90.00
_cell.angle_gamma   90.00
#
_symmetry.space_group_name_H-M   'P 1'
#
loop_
_entity.id
_entity.type
_entity.pdbx_description
1 polymer ?
#
loop_
_entity_poly.entity_id
_entity_poly.type
_entity_poly.pdbx_seq_one_letter_code
_entity_poly.pdbx_strand_id
1 'polypeptide(L)'
;MPEGGLDRLLLADADIACIDYGVAGYSCITKDKSSREILWCGLGCTLVKRKVFDTLTMPYFRSDIQLLLNNYPEEEWIQAPKDAYGGHDIYFCIQARKAGFTIKQVEGECIHLKLDALGVPEVNYGLHNIGEKPSISKHQQLPL
;
A
#
# COMPACT_ATOMS: atom_id res chain seq x y z
N MET A 1 2.98 -2.01 -14.25
CA MET A 1 3.54 -0.67 -13.98
C MET A 1 3.53 0.13 -15.27
N PRO A 2 3.15 1.41 -15.26
CA PRO A 2 3.19 2.25 -16.46
C PRO A 2 4.62 2.45 -16.97
N GLU A 3 4.76 2.74 -18.27
CA GLU A 3 6.04 3.06 -18.89
C GLU A 3 6.75 4.22 -18.16
N GLY A 4 8.07 4.12 -17.99
CA GLY A 4 8.87 5.09 -17.21
C GLY A 4 8.50 5.19 -15.73
N GLY A 5 7.70 4.26 -15.19
CA GLY A 5 7.27 4.28 -13.78
C GLY A 5 8.44 4.18 -12.81
N LEU A 6 9.41 3.29 -13.08
CA LEU A 6 10.59 3.11 -12.25
C LEU A 6 11.47 4.38 -12.21
N ASP A 7 11.70 5.01 -13.36
CA ASP A 7 12.51 6.24 -13.43
C ASP A 7 11.85 7.37 -12.62
N ARG A 8 10.52 7.51 -12.73
CA ARG A 8 9.76 8.47 -11.92
C ARG A 8 9.91 8.19 -10.42
N LEU A 9 9.82 6.93 -9.99
CA LEU A 9 10.02 6.53 -8.60
C LEU A 9 11.44 6.88 -8.10
N LEU A 10 12.46 6.64 -8.91
CA LEU A 10 13.86 6.94 -8.57
C LEU A 10 14.11 8.46 -8.47
N LEU A 11 13.45 9.25 -9.31
CA LEU A 11 13.59 10.72 -9.38
C LEU A 11 12.68 11.47 -8.40
N ALA A 12 11.76 10.79 -7.71
CA ALA A 12 10.73 11.42 -6.86
C ALA A 12 11.28 12.21 -5.66
N ASP A 13 12.54 11.97 -5.29
CA ASP A 13 13.19 12.51 -4.08
C ASP A 13 12.29 12.43 -2.83
N ALA A 14 11.97 11.20 -2.44
CA ALA A 14 11.22 10.88 -1.22
C ALA A 14 11.91 9.76 -0.46
N ASP A 15 11.53 9.58 0.81
CA ASP A 15 11.98 8.41 1.58
C ASP A 15 11.20 7.16 1.18
N ILE A 16 9.93 7.35 0.83
CA ILE A 16 9.03 6.34 0.27
C ILE A 16 8.38 6.94 -0.98
N ALA A 17 8.53 6.30 -2.12
CA ALA A 17 7.90 6.70 -3.39
C ALA A 17 7.02 5.56 -3.90
N CYS A 18 5.81 5.84 -4.36
CA CYS A 18 4.86 4.82 -4.81
C CYS A 18 4.12 5.20 -6.09
N ILE A 19 3.69 4.19 -6.85
CA ILE A 19 2.68 4.30 -7.92
C ILE A 19 1.41 3.64 -7.38
N ASP A 20 0.28 4.36 -7.48
CA ASP A 20 -1.00 3.87 -6.97
C ASP A 20 -1.52 2.68 -7.80
N TYR A 21 -2.41 1.90 -7.21
CA TYR A 21 -3.12 0.81 -7.88
C TYR A 21 -4.48 0.58 -7.24
N GLY A 22 -5.42 0.09 -8.03
CA GLY A 22 -6.77 -0.20 -7.57
C GLY A 22 -6.88 -1.52 -6.80
N VAL A 23 -7.64 -1.49 -5.69
CA VAL A 23 -8.20 -2.69 -5.04
C VAL A 23 -9.70 -2.48 -4.87
N ALA A 24 -10.49 -3.31 -5.56
CA ALA A 24 -11.95 -3.17 -5.59
C ALA A 24 -12.44 -1.76 -5.97
N GLY A 25 -11.70 -1.08 -6.86
CA GLY A 25 -11.99 0.28 -7.31
C GLY A 25 -11.50 1.40 -6.38
N TYR A 26 -10.94 1.07 -5.21
CA TYR A 26 -10.36 2.04 -4.30
C TYR A 26 -8.85 2.18 -4.54
N SER A 27 -8.37 3.43 -4.47
CA SER A 27 -6.95 3.76 -4.35
C SER A 27 -6.36 3.08 -3.11
N CYS A 28 -5.12 2.62 -3.23
CA CYS A 28 -4.32 2.14 -2.11
C CYS A 28 -3.50 3.27 -1.47
N ILE A 29 -3.71 4.53 -1.88
CA ILE A 29 -3.15 5.72 -1.27
C ILE A 29 -4.26 6.46 -0.52
N THR A 30 -4.04 6.66 0.77
CA THR A 30 -4.94 7.48 1.59
C THR A 30 -4.27 8.82 1.87
N LYS A 31 -5.00 9.89 1.60
CA LYS A 31 -4.54 11.26 1.83
C LYS A 31 -5.31 11.90 2.98
N ASP A 32 -4.67 12.83 3.66
CA ASP A 32 -5.38 13.77 4.50
C ASP A 32 -6.34 14.60 3.65
N LYS A 33 -7.55 14.83 4.16
CA LYS A 33 -8.55 15.66 3.50
C LYS A 33 -8.12 17.12 3.41
N SER A 34 -7.43 17.64 4.44
CA SER A 34 -7.11 19.06 4.56
C SER A 34 -5.79 19.44 3.85
N SER A 35 -4.69 18.86 4.28
CA SER A 35 -3.32 19.11 3.82
C SER A 35 -3.00 18.41 2.50
N ARG A 36 -3.78 17.38 2.13
CA ARG A 36 -3.51 16.50 0.99
C ARG A 36 -2.25 15.65 1.13
N GLU A 37 -1.62 15.64 2.30
CA GLU A 37 -0.48 14.77 2.59
C GLU A 37 -0.88 13.30 2.49
N ILE A 38 0.06 12.46 2.06
CA ILE A 38 -0.16 11.01 2.04
C ILE A 38 0.00 10.47 3.46
N LEU A 39 -1.06 9.86 3.98
CA LEU A 39 -1.08 9.21 5.28
C LEU A 39 -0.40 7.84 5.20
N TRP A 40 -0.73 7.09 4.16
CA TRP A 40 -0.13 5.80 3.83
C TRP A 40 -0.37 5.44 2.36
N CYS A 41 0.42 4.49 1.87
CA CYS A 41 0.31 3.92 0.53
C CYS A 41 0.47 2.40 0.58
N GLY A 42 -0.14 1.71 -0.37
CA GLY A 42 0.11 0.30 -0.63
C GLY A 42 1.58 0.03 -0.99
N LEU A 43 2.02 -1.22 -0.79
CA LEU A 43 3.39 -1.65 -1.04
C LEU A 43 3.57 -2.43 -2.37
N GLY A 44 2.53 -2.50 -3.20
CA GLY A 44 2.57 -3.26 -4.47
C GLY A 44 3.53 -2.67 -5.52
N CYS A 45 3.71 -1.36 -5.55
CA CYS A 45 4.67 -0.68 -6.44
C CYS A 45 5.30 0.52 -5.73
N THR A 46 6.23 0.21 -4.82
CA THR A 46 6.79 1.19 -3.88
C THR A 46 8.30 1.02 -3.73
N LEU A 47 9.04 2.11 -3.80
CA LEU A 47 10.45 2.19 -3.43
C LEU A 47 10.57 2.79 -2.03
N VAL A 48 11.41 2.19 -1.20
CA VAL A 48 11.69 2.64 0.16
C VAL A 48 13.20 2.79 0.31
N LYS A 49 13.68 3.96 0.75
CA LYS A 49 15.09 4.16 1.06
C LYS A 49 15.48 3.27 2.24
N ARG A 50 16.64 2.60 2.14
CA ARG A 50 17.18 1.73 3.20
C ARG A 50 17.16 2.36 4.59
N LYS A 51 17.50 3.66 4.69
CA LYS A 51 17.54 4.41 5.95
C LYS A 51 16.22 4.38 6.74
N VAL A 52 15.08 4.16 6.07
CA VAL A 52 13.78 4.00 6.74
C VAL A 52 13.80 2.74 7.59
N PHE A 53 14.22 1.61 7.03
CA PHE A 53 14.35 0.35 7.77
C PHE A 53 15.45 0.38 8.84
N ASP A 54 16.56 1.08 8.58
CA ASP A 54 17.63 1.26 9.57
C ASP A 54 17.16 2.09 10.78
N THR A 55 16.13 2.92 10.61
CA THR A 55 15.59 3.83 11.65
C THR A 55 14.41 3.22 12.41
N LEU A 56 13.54 2.48 11.72
CA LEU A 56 12.35 1.88 12.32
C LEU A 56 12.70 0.68 13.20
N THR A 57 11.89 0.44 14.24
CA THR A 57 12.04 -0.73 15.11
C THR A 57 11.30 -1.93 14.50
N MET A 58 11.94 -3.10 14.51
CA MET A 58 11.26 -4.34 14.12
C MET A 58 10.17 -4.76 15.13
N PRO A 59 9.09 -5.44 14.68
CA PRO A 59 8.80 -5.83 13.31
C PRO A 59 8.30 -4.65 12.44
N TYR A 60 8.80 -4.52 11.21
CA TYR A 60 8.40 -3.46 10.28
C TYR A 60 6.95 -3.59 9.80
N PHE A 61 6.47 -4.83 9.71
CA PHE A 61 5.14 -5.18 9.26
C PHE A 61 4.49 -6.05 10.33
N ARG A 62 3.29 -5.67 10.77
CA ARG A 62 2.56 -6.37 11.83
C ARG A 62 1.26 -6.94 11.32
N SER A 63 1.08 -8.24 11.46
CA SER A 63 -0.13 -8.98 11.09
C SER A 63 -1.04 -9.25 12.28
N ASP A 64 -0.58 -8.93 13.48
CA ASP A 64 -1.28 -9.20 14.74
C ASP A 64 -2.13 -8.00 15.21
N ILE A 65 -2.00 -6.85 14.56
CA ILE A 65 -2.79 -5.65 14.87
C ILE A 65 -3.38 -5.02 13.60
N GLN A 66 -4.47 -4.28 13.76
CA GLN A 66 -5.08 -3.47 12.71
C GLN A 66 -5.51 -2.10 13.27
N LEU A 67 -5.45 -1.07 12.43
CA LEU A 67 -5.90 0.27 12.78
C LEU A 67 -7.43 0.32 12.79
N LEU A 68 -8.02 0.84 13.88
CA LEU A 68 -9.44 1.14 13.94
C LEU A 68 -9.70 2.49 13.25
N LEU A 69 -9.96 2.46 11.94
CA LEU A 69 -10.10 3.66 11.10
C LEU A 69 -11.18 4.65 11.56
N ASN A 70 -12.21 4.18 12.29
CA ASN A 70 -13.26 5.05 12.82
C ASN A 70 -12.76 6.01 13.91
N ASN A 71 -11.62 5.70 14.53
CA ASN A 71 -10.99 6.47 15.61
C ASN A 71 -9.71 7.14 15.11
N TYR A 72 -9.62 7.43 13.82
CA TYR A 72 -8.53 8.23 13.26
C TYR A 72 -8.89 9.72 13.46
N PRO A 73 -7.98 10.57 13.99
CA PRO A 73 -6.52 10.41 14.06
C PRO A 73 -5.93 9.78 15.34
N GLU A 74 -6.73 9.34 16.31
CA GLU A 74 -6.28 8.81 17.60
C GLU A 74 -5.51 7.46 17.54
N GLU A 75 -5.17 6.98 16.35
CA GLU A 75 -4.33 5.80 16.07
C GLU A 75 -4.56 4.60 17.00
N GLU A 76 -5.82 4.20 17.15
CA GLU A 76 -6.17 3.03 17.96
C GLU A 76 -5.86 1.73 17.21
N TRP A 77 -4.93 0.94 17.77
CA TRP A 77 -4.56 -0.39 17.25
C TRP A 77 -5.25 -1.49 18.05
N ILE A 78 -6.01 -2.34 17.37
CA ILE A 78 -6.69 -3.48 17.97
C ILE A 78 -6.07 -4.79 17.49
N GLN A 79 -6.25 -5.87 18.27
CA GLN A 79 -5.82 -7.21 17.87
C GLN A 79 -6.52 -7.60 16.56
N ALA A 80 -5.74 -8.00 15.56
CA ALA A 80 -6.27 -8.47 14.29
C ALA A 80 -7.00 -9.81 14.48
N PRO A 81 -8.19 -10.00 13.88
CA PRO A 81 -8.84 -11.30 13.77
C PRO A 81 -7.90 -12.32 13.11
N LYS A 82 -8.05 -13.62 13.44
CA LYS A 82 -7.19 -14.69 12.89
C LYS A 82 -7.15 -14.74 11.37
N ASP A 83 -8.26 -14.38 10.72
CA ASP A 83 -8.40 -14.41 9.26
C ASP A 83 -8.28 -13.03 8.62
N ALA A 84 -7.87 -12.02 9.39
CA ALA A 84 -7.64 -10.69 8.85
C ALA A 84 -6.40 -10.68 7.96
N TYR A 85 -6.51 -10.01 6.82
CA TYR A 85 -5.42 -9.86 5.87
C TYR A 85 -5.38 -8.41 5.35
N GLY A 86 -4.19 -7.80 5.38
CA GLY A 86 -3.96 -6.41 4.99
C GLY A 86 -3.58 -5.52 6.17
N GLY A 87 -3.43 -4.22 5.94
CA GLY A 87 -3.11 -3.23 6.98
C GLY A 87 -1.64 -3.15 7.40
N HIS A 88 -0.79 -4.08 6.93
CA HIS A 88 0.65 -4.07 7.17
C HIS A 88 1.33 -2.78 6.67
N ASP A 89 0.89 -2.34 5.50
CA ASP A 89 1.30 -1.11 4.84
C ASP A 89 0.88 0.14 5.61
N ILE A 90 -0.33 0.14 6.19
CA ILE A 90 -0.83 1.20 7.06
C ILE A 90 0.07 1.35 8.28
N TYR A 91 0.35 0.26 9.00
CA TYR A 91 1.25 0.28 10.16
C TYR A 91 2.62 0.83 9.78
N PHE A 92 3.24 0.25 8.75
CA PHE A 92 4.56 0.66 8.28
C PHE A 92 4.63 2.16 7.93
N CYS A 93 3.67 2.66 7.14
CA CYS A 93 3.64 4.06 6.72
C CYS A 93 3.41 5.01 7.90
N ILE A 94 2.53 4.66 8.85
CA ILE A 94 2.32 5.45 10.06
C ILE A 94 3.60 5.54 10.89
N GLN A 95 4.30 4.42 11.10
CA GLN A 95 5.59 4.44 11.82
C GLN A 95 6.64 5.27 11.07
N ALA A 96 6.72 5.15 9.74
CA ALA A 96 7.64 5.94 8.93
C ALA A 96 7.35 7.46 9.04
N ARG A 97 6.08 7.86 8.97
CA ARG A 97 5.68 9.28 9.13
C ARG A 97 5.98 9.79 10.53
N LYS A 98 5.73 8.99 11.57
CA LYS A 98 6.10 9.33 12.96
C LYS A 98 7.60 9.53 13.15
N ALA A 99 8.43 8.82 12.38
CA ALA A 99 9.88 9.01 12.33
C ALA A 99 10.32 10.20 11.43
N GLY A 100 9.38 10.96 10.87
CA GLY A 100 9.66 12.14 10.05
C GLY A 100 9.95 11.85 8.58
N PHE A 101 9.70 10.63 8.10
CA PHE A 101 9.91 10.28 6.70
C PHE A 101 8.77 10.71 5.80
N THR A 102 9.12 11.01 4.55
CA THR A 102 8.19 11.51 3.53
C THR A 102 7.69 10.39 2.61
N ILE A 103 6.40 10.46 2.27
CA ILE A 103 5.77 9.57 1.28
C ILE A 103 5.34 10.42 0.08
N LYS A 104 5.74 10.03 -1.13
CA LYS A 104 5.30 10.65 -2.38
C LYS A 104 4.63 9.64 -3.31
N GLN A 105 3.59 10.09 -3.97
CA GLN A 105 2.98 9.43 -5.12
C GLN A 105 3.63 9.99 -6.39
N VAL A 106 4.07 9.13 -7.29
CA VAL A 106 4.41 9.53 -8.67
C VAL A 106 3.22 9.24 -9.59
N GLU A 107 3.18 9.93 -10.73
CA GLU A 107 2.07 9.82 -11.68
C GLU A 107 1.89 8.38 -12.21
N GLY A 108 0.65 8.05 -12.57
CA GLY A 108 0.28 6.79 -13.19
C GLY A 108 -0.43 5.83 -12.24
N GLU A 109 -0.88 4.72 -12.80
CA GLU A 109 -1.58 3.66 -12.10
C GLU A 109 -1.02 2.30 -12.51
N CYS A 110 -0.73 1.46 -11.52
CA CYS A 110 -0.33 0.08 -11.72
C CYS A 110 -1.57 -0.81 -11.87
N ILE A 111 -1.53 -1.71 -12.86
CA ILE A 111 -2.50 -2.79 -12.98
C ILE A 111 -2.25 -3.79 -11.86
N HIS A 112 -3.29 -4.12 -11.11
CA HIS A 112 -3.25 -5.13 -10.06
C HIS A 112 -3.80 -6.45 -10.61
N LEU A 113 -2.91 -7.42 -10.85
CA LEU A 113 -3.27 -8.75 -11.31
C LEU A 113 -3.80 -9.61 -10.16
N LYS A 114 -4.90 -10.33 -10.39
CA LYS A 114 -5.50 -11.25 -9.44
C LYS A 114 -5.41 -12.67 -9.97
N LEU A 115 -4.98 -13.59 -9.12
CA LEU A 115 -5.12 -15.02 -9.39
C LEU A 115 -6.58 -15.41 -9.20
N ASP A 116 -7.26 -15.77 -10.30
CA ASP A 116 -8.66 -16.19 -10.27
C ASP A 116 -8.81 -17.69 -10.01
N ALA A 117 -7.89 -18.52 -10.53
CA ALA A 117 -7.89 -19.96 -10.27
C ALA A 117 -6.48 -20.59 -10.36
N LEU A 118 -6.21 -21.53 -9.45
CA LEU A 118 -4.99 -22.34 -9.38
C LEU A 118 -5.03 -23.52 -10.37
N GLY A 119 -5.27 -23.26 -11.66
CA GLY A 119 -5.31 -24.32 -12.69
C GLY A 119 -6.26 -25.49 -12.36
N VAL A 120 -6.07 -26.64 -13.01
CA VAL A 120 -6.79 -27.89 -12.69
C VAL A 120 -5.80 -28.86 -12.04
N PRO A 121 -6.07 -29.40 -10.83
CA PRO A 121 -5.20 -30.41 -10.21
C PRO A 121 -4.95 -31.59 -11.15
N GLU A 122 -3.74 -32.14 -11.13
CA GLU A 122 -3.30 -33.28 -11.96
C GLU A 122 -3.27 -33.02 -13.48
N VAL A 123 -3.69 -31.84 -13.92
CA VAL A 123 -3.60 -31.40 -15.32
C VAL A 123 -2.65 -30.20 -15.39
N ASN A 124 -1.35 -30.48 -15.52
CA ASN A 124 -0.34 -29.45 -15.59
C ASN A 124 -0.26 -28.84 -16.99
N TYR A 125 -1.17 -27.91 -17.31
CA TYR A 125 -1.00 -27.03 -18.47
C TYR A 125 -0.02 -25.88 -18.21
N GLY A 126 0.47 -25.71 -16.97
CA GLY A 126 1.34 -24.59 -16.60
C GLY A 126 0.68 -23.20 -16.67
N LEU A 127 -0.66 -23.14 -16.73
CA LEU A 127 -1.39 -21.88 -16.93
C LEU A 127 -2.33 -21.60 -15.74
N HIS A 128 -2.04 -20.52 -15.02
CA HIS A 128 -2.95 -19.93 -14.04
C HIS A 128 -3.91 -18.95 -14.74
N ASN A 129 -5.15 -18.89 -14.26
CA ASN A 129 -6.08 -17.86 -14.71
C ASN A 129 -5.77 -16.57 -13.93
N ILE A 130 -5.25 -15.58 -14.65
CA ILE A 130 -4.94 -14.26 -14.11
C ILE A 130 -5.95 -13.26 -14.67
N GLY A 131 -6.68 -12.63 -13.77
CA GLY A 131 -7.54 -11.49 -14.08
C GLY A 131 -6.90 -10.18 -13.66
N GLU A 132 -7.59 -9.08 -13.96
CA GLU A 132 -7.22 -7.74 -13.52
C GLU A 132 -8.23 -7.24 -12.49
N LYS A 133 -7.75 -6.62 -11.41
CA LYS A 133 -8.63 -5.88 -10.49
C LYS A 133 -9.09 -4.57 -11.14
N PRO A 134 -10.26 -4.03 -10.74
CA PRO A 134 -10.73 -2.77 -11.25
C PRO A 134 -9.73 -1.63 -10.98
N SER A 135 -9.58 -0.76 -11.98
CA SER A 135 -8.84 0.50 -11.84
C SER A 135 -9.43 1.41 -10.77
N ILE A 136 -8.63 2.39 -10.35
CA ILE A 136 -9.02 3.37 -9.33
C ILE A 136 -10.19 4.22 -9.83
N SER A 137 -11.29 4.15 -9.10
CA SER A 137 -12.46 5.03 -9.29
C SER A 137 -12.82 5.82 -8.03
N LYS A 138 -12.20 5.45 -6.88
CA LYS A 138 -12.47 6.05 -5.57
C LYS A 138 -11.14 6.33 -4.87
N HIS A 139 -10.88 7.60 -4.57
CA HIS A 139 -9.70 8.01 -3.81
C HIS A 139 -10.02 8.10 -2.32
N GLN A 140 -9.16 7.53 -1.48
CA GLN A 140 -9.37 7.51 -0.04
C GLN A 140 -8.87 8.82 0.59
N GLN A 141 -9.71 9.43 1.41
CA GLN A 141 -9.39 10.64 2.15
C GLN A 141 -9.91 10.52 3.57
N LEU A 142 -9.06 10.83 4.55
CA LEU A 142 -9.42 10.85 5.96
C LEU A 142 -9.08 12.21 6.57
N PRO A 143 -9.85 12.71 7.55
CA PRO A 143 -9.45 13.88 8.31
C PRO A 143 -8.28 13.53 9.24
N LEU A 144 -7.17 14.25 9.15
CA LEU A 144 -6.23 14.43 10.26
C LEU A 144 -6.77 15.44 11.28
#